data_AF-A0A7Y7CBM8-F1
#
_entry.id   AF-A0A7Y7CBM8-F1
#
_cell.length_a   1.000
_cell.length_b   1.000
_cell.length_c   1.000
_cell.angle_alpha   90.00
_cell.angle_beta   90.00
_cell.angle_gamma   90.00
#
_symmetry.space_group_name_H-M   'P 1'
#
loop_
_entity.id
_entity.type
_entity.pdbx_description
1 polymer ?
#
loop_
_entity_poly.entity_id
_entity_poly.type
_entity_poly.pdbx_seq_one_letter_code
_entity_poly.pdbx_strand_id
1 'polypeptide(L)'
;MWLPRFVMSLPLFHALAAGEVGPSPGEAPLKAVRLLGVERLVEARARAEHALDGARRCSCCRGVLEHVYDRLGSTLFLDDDPEQLARAFDDDERDAFTARVLAACIVLSGRERVAAMG
;
A
#
# COMPACT_ATOMS: atom_id res chain seq x y z
N MET A 1 -0.12 40.42 32.06
CA MET A 1 -0.80 40.66 30.77
C MET A 1 -0.01 39.94 29.68
N TRP A 2 -0.72 39.15 28.87
CA TRP A 2 -0.40 38.57 27.55
C TRP A 2 0.76 37.58 27.32
N LEU A 3 0.38 36.29 27.21
CA LEU A 3 0.75 35.41 26.09
C LEU A 3 0.05 35.88 24.79
N PRO A 4 0.57 35.58 23.58
CA PRO A 4 -0.02 34.44 22.84
C PRO A 4 0.87 33.66 21.83
N ARG A 5 0.57 32.35 21.76
CA ARG A 5 0.25 31.54 20.56
C ARG A 5 1.29 31.41 19.44
N PHE A 6 1.82 30.19 19.28
CA PHE A 6 1.54 29.43 18.05
C PHE A 6 1.24 27.97 18.43
N VAL A 7 0.06 27.53 18.02
CA VAL A 7 -0.51 26.22 18.32
C VAL A 7 -0.08 25.28 17.20
N MET A 8 0.79 24.31 17.49
CA MET A 8 1.05 23.17 16.61
C MET A 8 -0.08 22.16 16.83
N SER A 9 -1.20 22.41 16.17
CA SER A 9 -2.30 21.45 16.03
C SER A 9 -1.96 20.49 14.90
N LEU A 10 -1.58 19.26 15.25
CA LEU A 10 -1.82 18.06 14.45
C LEU A 10 -1.84 16.86 15.43
N PRO A 11 -2.99 16.59 16.07
CA PRO A 11 -3.21 15.28 16.65
C PRO A 11 -3.54 14.29 15.52
N LEU A 12 -3.55 13.01 15.89
CA LEU A 12 -3.97 11.83 15.13
C LEU A 12 -2.84 10.94 14.62
N PHE A 13 -1.87 10.64 15.49
CA PHE A 13 -1.48 9.24 15.64
C PHE A 13 -2.72 8.48 16.14
N HIS A 14 -3.50 7.94 15.20
CA HIS A 14 -4.46 6.91 15.55
C HIS A 14 -3.66 5.72 16.05
N ALA A 15 -3.71 5.51 17.36
CA ALA A 15 -3.38 4.25 17.99
C ALA A 15 -4.17 3.17 17.25
N LEU A 16 -3.48 2.37 16.44
CA LEU A 16 -4.04 1.16 15.87
C LEU A 16 -4.23 0.18 17.03
N ALA A 17 -5.46 0.19 17.55
CA ALA A 17 -5.96 -0.88 18.39
C ALA A 17 -5.66 -2.20 17.69
N ALA A 18 -4.90 -3.06 18.39
CA ALA A 18 -4.74 -4.46 18.06
C ALA A 18 -6.10 -5.15 18.26
N GLY A 19 -7.02 -4.93 17.32
CA GLY A 19 -8.19 -5.76 17.14
C GLY A 19 -7.75 -6.96 16.31
N GLU A 20 -7.61 -8.11 16.98
CA GLU A 20 -7.51 -9.40 16.32
C GLU A 20 -8.82 -9.66 15.59
N VAL A 21 -8.89 -9.23 14.33
CA VAL A 21 -9.96 -9.64 13.42
C VAL A 21 -9.57 -11.02 12.90
N GLY A 22 -10.33 -12.05 13.31
CA GLY A 22 -10.22 -13.41 12.80
C GLY A 22 -10.39 -13.48 11.28
N PRO A 23 -10.06 -14.63 10.65
CA PRO A 23 -9.98 -14.74 9.20
C PRO A 23 -11.35 -14.46 8.55
N SER A 24 -11.40 -13.37 7.78
CA SER A 24 -12.53 -13.00 6.92
C SER A 24 -12.50 -13.87 5.65
N PRO A 25 -13.65 -14.23 5.03
CA PRO A 25 -13.78 -15.34 4.07
C PRO A 25 -13.13 -15.15 2.68
N GLY A 26 -12.14 -14.26 2.55
CA GLY A 26 -11.46 -13.90 1.30
C GLY A 26 -10.05 -14.49 1.14
N GLU A 27 -9.69 -15.54 1.90
CA GLU A 27 -8.38 -16.21 1.89
C GLU A 27 -8.10 -17.03 0.61
N ALA A 28 -8.45 -16.52 -0.58
CA ALA A 28 -7.61 -16.81 -1.72
C ALA A 28 -6.25 -16.16 -1.41
N PRO A 29 -5.11 -16.86 -1.49
CA PRO A 29 -3.85 -16.27 -1.06
C PRO A 29 -3.55 -15.08 -1.97
N LEU A 30 -3.68 -13.87 -1.43
CA LEU A 30 -3.54 -12.64 -2.20
C LEU A 30 -2.15 -12.63 -2.83
N LYS A 31 -2.08 -12.45 -4.15
CA LYS A 31 -0.81 -12.58 -4.90
C LYS A 31 0.24 -11.60 -4.36
N ALA A 32 -0.19 -10.41 -3.94
CA ALA A 32 0.65 -9.43 -3.26
C ALA A 32 1.25 -9.95 -1.94
N VAL A 33 0.46 -10.65 -1.11
CA VAL A 33 0.91 -11.25 0.16
C VAL A 33 1.98 -12.32 -0.10
N ARG A 34 1.73 -13.19 -1.09
CA ARG A 34 2.69 -14.23 -1.50
C ARG A 34 4.00 -13.65 -2.04
N LEU A 35 3.95 -12.57 -2.82
CA LEU A 35 5.14 -11.88 -3.33
C LEU A 35 6.00 -11.23 -2.24
N LEU A 36 5.42 -10.97 -1.06
CA LEU A 36 6.14 -10.52 0.13
C LEU A 36 6.70 -11.69 0.96
N GLY A 37 6.45 -12.94 0.55
CA GLY A 37 6.99 -14.16 1.14
C GLY A 37 6.33 -14.55 2.46
N VAL A 38 5.10 -14.12 2.70
CA VAL A 38 4.30 -14.46 3.88
C VAL A 38 2.97 -15.06 3.46
N GLU A 39 2.27 -15.64 4.43
CA GLU A 39 0.92 -16.20 4.24
C GLU A 39 -0.16 -15.28 4.82
N ARG A 40 0.19 -14.44 5.80
CA ARG A 40 -0.76 -13.58 6.52
C ARG A 40 -0.62 -12.11 6.13
N LEU A 41 -1.77 -11.44 5.95
CA LEU A 41 -1.81 -10.01 5.61
C LEU A 41 -1.15 -9.12 6.69
N VAL A 42 -1.29 -9.47 7.96
CA VAL A 42 -0.65 -8.73 9.07
C VAL A 42 0.87 -8.74 8.95
N GLU A 43 1.47 -9.88 8.62
CA GLU A 43 2.91 -10.01 8.44
C GLU A 43 3.35 -9.34 7.13
N ALA A 44 2.48 -9.35 6.13
CA ALA A 44 2.72 -8.71 4.85
C ALA A 44 2.87 -7.20 5.01
N ARG A 45 2.12 -6.56 5.92
CA ARG A 45 2.20 -5.11 6.16
C ARG A 45 3.59 -4.69 6.63
N ALA A 46 4.15 -5.38 7.63
CA ALA A 46 5.50 -5.06 8.12
C ALA A 46 6.56 -5.22 7.02
N ARG A 47 6.43 -6.26 6.17
CA ARG A 47 7.34 -6.45 5.02
C ARG A 47 7.11 -5.46 3.90
N ALA A 48 5.88 -5.02 3.69
CA ALA A 48 5.53 -4.00 2.72
C ALA A 48 6.14 -2.65 3.10
N GLU A 49 6.05 -2.26 4.38
CA GLU A 49 6.69 -1.04 4.88
C GLU A 49 8.20 -1.07 4.64
N HIS A 50 8.86 -2.17 4.97
CA HIS A 50 10.29 -2.33 4.73
C HIS A 50 10.65 -2.31 3.23
N ALA A 51 9.81 -2.90 2.37
CA ALA A 51 10.01 -2.89 0.93
C ALA A 51 9.87 -1.47 0.33
N LEU A 52 8.98 -0.64 0.88
CA LEU A 52 8.80 0.75 0.45
C LEU A 52 9.88 1.69 0.98
N ASP A 53 10.44 1.42 2.16
CA ASP A 53 11.55 2.21 2.71
C ASP A 53 12.81 2.11 1.80
N GLY A 54 13.05 0.93 1.23
CA GLY A 54 14.12 0.71 0.24
C GLY A 54 13.76 1.09 -1.20
N ALA A 55 12.52 1.47 -1.49
CA ALA A 55 12.10 1.77 -2.85
C ALA A 55 12.68 3.12 -3.32
N ARG A 56 13.21 3.15 -4.55
CA ARG A 56 13.68 4.40 -5.16
C ARG A 56 12.50 5.34 -5.36
N ARG A 57 12.64 6.57 -4.89
CA ARG A 57 11.65 7.62 -5.08
C ARG A 57 11.79 8.19 -6.49
N CYS A 58 10.69 8.35 -7.21
CA CYS A 58 10.70 9.16 -8.43
C CYS A 58 11.08 10.60 -8.07
N SER A 59 11.84 11.28 -8.93
CA SER A 59 12.06 12.73 -8.83
C SER A 59 10.81 13.54 -9.20
N CYS A 60 9.85 12.90 -9.86
CA CYS A 60 8.65 13.51 -10.42
C CYS A 60 7.47 13.64 -9.44
N CYS A 61 7.39 12.77 -8.42
CA CYS A 61 6.24 12.68 -7.51
C CYS A 61 6.70 12.82 -6.05
N ARG A 62 5.80 13.23 -5.14
CA ARG A 62 6.14 13.42 -3.72
C ARG A 62 6.26 12.09 -2.97
N GLY A 63 5.77 10.99 -3.55
CA GLY A 63 5.91 9.64 -3.01
C GLY A 63 5.59 8.52 -4.01
N VAL A 64 6.02 7.30 -3.67
CA VAL A 64 5.82 6.09 -4.49
C VAL A 64 4.34 5.82 -4.76
N LEU A 65 3.50 5.92 -3.73
CA LEU A 65 2.07 5.64 -3.87
C LEU A 65 1.34 6.67 -4.75
N GLU A 66 1.74 7.93 -4.69
CA GLU A 66 1.17 8.99 -5.53
C GLU A 66 1.45 8.72 -7.00
N HIS A 67 2.69 8.34 -7.33
CA HIS A 67 3.06 7.96 -8.69
C HIS A 67 2.29 6.72 -9.18
N VAL A 68 2.12 5.72 -8.30
CA VAL A 68 1.33 4.51 -8.62
C VAL A 68 -0.13 4.89 -8.97
N TYR A 69 -0.76 5.78 -8.20
CA TYR A 69 -2.12 6.23 -8.50
C TYR A 69 -2.21 7.09 -9.76
N ASP A 70 -1.24 7.97 -10.00
CA ASP A 70 -1.18 8.79 -11.21
C ASP A 70 -1.06 7.89 -12.46
N ARG A 71 -0.21 6.86 -12.40
CA ARG A 71 0.01 5.96 -13.54
C ARG A 71 -1.14 4.99 -13.78
N LEU A 72 -1.70 4.40 -12.72
CA LEU A 72 -2.78 3.41 -12.83
C LEU A 72 -4.15 4.05 -13.01
N GLY A 73 -4.33 5.32 -12.59
CA GLY A 73 -5.59 6.04 -12.66
C GLY A 73 -6.73 5.43 -11.84
N SER A 74 -6.42 4.51 -10.92
CA SER A 74 -7.41 3.71 -10.17
C SER A 74 -6.97 3.45 -8.74
N THR A 75 -7.95 3.18 -7.87
CA THR A 75 -7.69 2.62 -6.55
C THR A 75 -7.11 1.22 -6.67
N LEU A 76 -6.19 0.88 -5.75
CA LEU A 76 -5.66 -0.47 -5.60
C LEU A 76 -6.65 -1.33 -4.81
N PHE A 77 -6.70 -2.60 -5.16
CA PHE A 77 -7.45 -3.62 -4.46
C PHE A 77 -6.52 -4.73 -3.94
N LEU A 78 -6.89 -5.34 -2.82
CA LEU A 78 -6.10 -6.41 -2.21
C LEU A 78 -5.91 -7.62 -3.13
N ASP A 79 -6.85 -7.85 -4.05
CA ASP A 79 -6.85 -8.92 -5.04
C ASP A 79 -6.12 -8.57 -6.36
N ASP A 80 -5.59 -7.34 -6.51
CA ASP A 80 -4.87 -6.94 -7.71
C ASP A 80 -3.60 -7.78 -7.92
N ASP A 81 -3.26 -8.01 -9.19
CA ASP A 81 -2.06 -8.73 -9.59
C ASP A 81 -0.86 -7.76 -9.76
N PRO A 82 0.15 -7.80 -8.87
CA PRO A 82 1.27 -6.86 -8.92
C PRO A 82 2.12 -6.99 -10.19
N GLU A 83 2.20 -8.20 -10.78
CA GLU A 83 2.96 -8.42 -12.02
C GLU A 83 2.21 -7.85 -13.23
N GLN A 84 0.88 -7.87 -13.19
CA GLN A 84 0.06 -7.24 -14.22
C GLN A 84 0.14 -5.72 -14.11
N LEU A 85 0.04 -5.17 -12.89
CA LEU A 85 0.19 -3.73 -12.64
C LEU A 85 1.56 -3.20 -13.09
N ALA A 86 2.64 -3.97 -12.90
CA ALA A 86 3.99 -3.58 -13.33
C ALA A 86 4.08 -3.29 -14.83
N ARG A 87 3.20 -3.90 -15.65
CA ARG A 87 3.18 -3.68 -17.09
C ARG A 87 2.68 -2.29 -17.49
N ALA A 88 1.97 -1.59 -16.61
CA ALA A 88 1.51 -0.22 -16.85
C ALA A 88 2.65 0.82 -16.78
N PHE A 89 3.78 0.45 -16.18
CA PHE A 89 4.97 1.30 -16.09
C PHE A 89 5.88 1.07 -17.29
N ASP A 90 6.57 2.13 -17.71
CA ASP A 90 7.55 2.08 -18.79
C ASP A 90 8.81 1.33 -18.33
N ASP A 91 9.60 0.79 -19.26
CA ASP A 91 10.72 -0.11 -18.90
C ASP A 91 11.75 0.55 -17.98
N ASP A 92 12.00 1.86 -18.15
CA ASP A 92 12.89 2.64 -17.28
C ASP A 92 12.37 2.79 -15.84
N GLU A 93 11.05 2.68 -15.65
CA GLU A 93 10.38 2.83 -14.35
C GLU A 93 10.20 1.49 -13.65
N ARG A 94 10.20 0.36 -14.37
CA ARG A 94 9.97 -0.98 -13.82
C ARG A 94 11.03 -1.41 -12.81
N ASP A 95 12.23 -0.86 -12.88
CA ASP A 95 13.28 -1.06 -11.88
C ASP A 95 12.92 -0.44 -10.52
N ALA A 96 12.18 0.67 -10.53
CA ALA A 96 11.68 1.33 -9.32
C ALA A 96 10.31 0.78 -8.88
N PHE A 97 9.45 0.42 -9.84
CA PHE A 97 8.08 -0.08 -9.61
C PHE A 97 7.99 -1.58 -9.90
N THR A 98 8.90 -2.34 -9.30
CA THR A 98 8.89 -3.80 -9.42
C THR A 98 7.59 -4.39 -8.86
N ALA A 99 7.27 -5.62 -9.28
CA ALA A 99 6.13 -6.37 -8.73
C ALA A 99 6.13 -6.44 -7.19
N ARG A 100 7.31 -6.42 -6.55
CA ARG A 100 7.43 -6.41 -5.09
C ARG A 100 7.05 -5.06 -4.47
N VAL A 101 7.43 -3.95 -5.10
CA VAL A 101 7.01 -2.59 -4.67
C VAL A 101 5.51 -2.43 -4.85
N LEU A 102 4.96 -2.89 -5.97
CA LEU A 102 3.52 -2.85 -6.22
C LEU A 102 2.74 -3.76 -5.26
N ALA A 103 3.28 -4.94 -4.93
CA ALA A 103 2.71 -5.81 -3.90
C ALA A 103 2.67 -5.10 -2.53
N ALA A 104 3.72 -4.35 -2.18
CA ALA A 104 3.74 -3.56 -0.96
C ALA A 104 2.69 -2.43 -0.98
N CYS A 105 2.54 -1.73 -2.11
CA CYS A 105 1.47 -0.73 -2.28
C CYS A 105 0.08 -1.34 -2.13
N ILE A 106 -0.18 -2.50 -2.74
CA ILE A 106 -1.44 -3.23 -2.62
C ILE A 106 -1.71 -3.63 -1.16
N VAL A 107 -0.73 -4.21 -0.46
CA VAL A 107 -0.93 -4.67 0.93
C VAL A 107 -1.22 -3.51 1.89
N LEU A 108 -0.62 -2.34 1.68
CA LEU A 108 -0.76 -1.19 2.57
C LEU A 108 -1.96 -0.30 2.24
N SER A 109 -2.31 -0.18 0.95
CA SER A 109 -3.32 0.79 0.49
C SER A 109 -4.49 0.15 -0.27
N GLY A 110 -4.39 -1.14 -0.58
CA GLY A 110 -5.40 -1.89 -1.29
C GLY A 110 -6.68 -2.00 -0.48
N ARG A 111 -7.80 -1.81 -1.17
CA ARG A 111 -9.14 -1.97 -0.61
C ARG A 111 -9.66 -3.37 -0.84
N GLU A 112 -10.54 -3.83 0.03
CA GLU A 112 -11.34 -5.02 -0.25
C GLU A 112 -12.32 -4.71 -1.39
N ARG A 113 -12.41 -5.61 -2.37
CA ARG A 113 -13.43 -5.54 -3.40
C ARG A 113 -14.73 -6.06 -2.80
N VAL A 114 -15.63 -5.15 -2.44
CA VAL A 114 -16.99 -5.53 -2.07
C VAL A 114 -17.73 -5.88 -3.35
N ALA A 115 -17.89 -7.17 -3.62
CA ALA A 115 -18.83 -7.60 -4.66
C ALA A 115 -20.21 -7.06 -4.26
N ALA A 116 -20.73 -6.10 -5.02
CA ALA A 116 -22.12 -5.70 -4.86
C ALA A 116 -22.96 -6.96 -5.09
N MET A 117 -23.56 -7.49 -4.03
CA MET A 117 -24.58 -8.53 -4.15
C MET A 117 -25.73 -7.89 -4.94
N GLY A 118 -25.83 -8.26 -6.22
CA GLY A 118 -26.99 -8.01 -7.07
C GLY A 118 -27.97 -9.17 -6.97
#